data_AF-A0A837AIE7-F1
#
_entry.id   AF-A0A837AIE7-F1
#
_cell.length_a   1.000
_cell.length_b   1.000
_cell.length_c   1.000
_cell.angle_alpha   90.00
_cell.angle_beta   90.00
_cell.angle_gamma   90.00
#
_symmetry.space_group_name_H-M   'P 1'
#
loop_
_entity.id
_entity.type
_entity.pdbx_description
1 polymer ?
#
loop_
_entity_poly.entity_id
_entity_poly.type
_entity_poly.pdbx_seq_one_letter_code
_entity_poly.pdbx_strand_id
1 'polypeptide(L)' 'MNAGRLGIALLDTDGSSLLKPGASHNKGQGEKVTGNSLELPFGAYVVATPEALRTKSVVPGDYEATATFELTYR' A
#
# COMPACT_ATOMS: atom_id res chain seq x y z
N MET A 1 -17.78 -12.84 -1.10
CA MET A 1 -16.33 -12.73 -1.29
C MET A 1 -16.02 -11.34 -1.84
N ASN A 2 -15.06 -10.63 -1.25
CA ASN A 2 -14.71 -9.25 -1.62
C ASN A 2 -13.59 -9.14 -2.67
N ALA A 3 -13.14 -10.27 -3.23
CA ALA A 3 -12.20 -10.29 -4.37
C ALA A 3 -12.77 -9.46 -5.54
N GLY A 4 -11.95 -8.55 -6.08
CA GLY A 4 -12.35 -7.60 -7.12
C GLY A 4 -13.19 -6.41 -6.64
N ARG A 5 -13.55 -6.37 -5.34
CA ARG A 5 -14.33 -5.28 -4.72
C ARG A 5 -13.51 -4.41 -3.80
N LEU A 6 -12.52 -5.00 -3.12
CA LEU A 6 -11.56 -4.31 -2.27
C LEU A 6 -10.16 -4.41 -2.86
N GLY A 7 -9.39 -3.35 -2.69
CA GLY A 7 -7.95 -3.29 -2.94
C GLY A 7 -7.21 -2.72 -1.74
N ILE A 8 -5.92 -3.01 -1.65
CA ILE A 8 -5.01 -2.43 -0.66
C ILE A 8 -4.17 -1.36 -1.37
N ALA A 9 -4.32 -0.12 -0.95
CA ALA A 9 -3.47 0.98 -1.37
C ALA A 9 -2.26 1.05 -0.45
N LEU A 10 -1.05 1.07 -1.01
CA LEU A 10 0.19 1.30 -0.27
C LEU A 10 0.58 2.77 -0.39
N LEU A 11 0.89 3.41 0.72
CA LEU A 11 1.41 4.77 0.77
C LEU A 11 2.93 4.72 0.93
N ASP A 12 3.60 5.55 0.14
CA ASP A 12 5.03 5.74 0.24
C ASP A 12 5.42 6.45 1.56
N THR A 13 6.71 6.54 1.89
CA THR A 13 7.18 7.10 3.17
C THR A 13 6.87 8.58 3.35
N ASP A 14 6.51 9.29 2.27
CA ASP A 14 6.01 10.66 2.32
C ASP A 14 4.58 10.78 2.88
N GLY A 15 3.91 9.64 3.12
CA GLY A 15 2.57 9.55 3.69
C GLY A 15 1.43 9.95 2.74
N SER A 16 1.70 10.22 1.47
CA SER A 16 0.70 10.75 0.52
C SER A 16 0.76 10.12 -0.88
N SER A 17 1.95 9.76 -1.35
CA SER A 17 2.15 9.14 -2.66
C SER A 17 1.70 7.68 -2.63
N LEU A 18 0.93 7.28 -3.65
CA LEU A 18 0.57 5.88 -3.83
C LEU A 18 1.77 5.09 -4.36
N LEU A 19 2.25 4.13 -3.58
CA LEU A 19 3.29 3.18 -3.99
C LEU A 19 2.65 2.02 -4.76
N LYS A 20 2.76 2.05 -6.09
CA LYS A 20 2.22 0.99 -6.96
C LYS A 20 3.07 -0.27 -6.83
N PRO A 21 2.48 -1.48 -6.72
CA PRO A 21 3.25 -2.72 -6.76
C PRO A 21 4.17 -2.80 -7.98
N GLY A 22 5.44 -3.15 -7.76
CA GLY A 22 6.48 -3.19 -8.80
C GLY A 22 7.15 -1.84 -9.11
N ALA A 23 6.66 -0.72 -8.57
CA ALA A 23 7.37 0.55 -8.62
C ALA A 23 8.39 0.64 -7.47
N SER A 24 9.52 1.30 -7.72
CA SER A 24 10.50 1.60 -6.67
C SER A 24 10.02 2.75 -5.77
N HIS A 25 10.44 2.69 -4.50
CA HIS A 25 10.27 3.75 -3.49
C HIS A 25 10.78 5.13 -3.98
N ASN A 26 10.10 6.21 -3.60
CA ASN A 26 10.25 7.60 -4.09
C ASN A 26 11.59 8.32 -3.76
N LYS A 27 12.71 7.61 -3.62
CA LYS A 27 14.07 8.16 -3.49
C LYS A 27 14.31 9.02 -2.25
N GLY A 28 13.71 8.70 -1.10
CA GLY A 28 14.16 9.27 0.17
C GLY A 28 13.20 10.22 0.87
N GLN A 29 12.08 10.60 0.24
CA GLN A 29 11.18 11.58 0.84
C GLN A 29 10.33 10.92 1.93
N GLY A 30 10.58 11.32 3.18
CA GLY A 30 9.89 10.77 4.36
C GLY A 30 10.62 9.60 5.03
N GLU A 31 11.78 9.21 4.50
CA GLU A 31 12.69 8.32 5.22
C GLU A 31 13.20 8.98 6.50
N LYS A 32 13.44 8.18 7.53
CA LYS A 32 13.94 8.67 8.82
C LYS A 32 15.23 7.97 9.19
N VAL A 33 16.28 8.76 9.36
CA VAL A 33 17.58 8.26 9.84
C VAL A 33 17.53 8.23 11.37
N THR A 34 17.64 7.03 11.95
CA THR A 34 17.71 6.82 13.40
C THR A 34 19.05 6.18 13.73
N GLY A 35 20.04 6.99 14.10
CA GLY A 35 21.40 6.49 14.39
C GLY A 35 22.04 5.83 13.16
N ASN A 36 22.21 4.51 13.20
CA ASN A 36 22.81 3.72 12.12
C ASN A 36 21.77 2.92 11.29
N SER A 37 20.48 3.23 11.44
CA SER A 37 19.39 2.60 10.68
C SER A 37 18.58 3.63 9.90
N LEU A 38 17.96 3.16 8.81
CA LEU A 38 16.99 3.90 8.02
C LEU A 38 15.60 3.29 8.22
N GLU A 39 14.69 4.04 8.80
CA GLU A 39 13.28 3.68 8.96
C GLU A 39 12.50 4.11 7.70
N LEU A 40 11.72 3.19 7.15
CA LEU A 40 10.83 3.41 6.00
C LEU A 40 9.35 3.35 6.47
N PRO A 41 8.74 4.47 6.87
CA PRO A 41 7.39 4.49 7.44
C PRO A 41 6.29 4.41 6.37
N PHE A 42 6.21 3.28 5.66
CA PHE A 42 5.13 3.03 4.71
C PHE A 42 3.76 2.97 5.38
N GLY A 43 2.71 3.35 4.65
CA GLY A 43 1.32 3.22 5.07
C GLY A 43 0.53 2.25 4.20
N ALA A 44 -0.61 1.77 4.70
CA ALA A 44 -1.56 1.02 3.90
C ALA A 44 -3.00 1.30 4.32
N TYR A 45 -3.92 1.30 3.36
CA TYR A 45 -5.35 1.39 3.64
C TYR A 45 -6.18 0.60 2.62
N VAL A 46 -7.39 0.25 3.03
CA VAL A 46 -8.33 -0.53 2.21
C VAL A 46 -9.21 0.42 1.44
N VAL A 47 -9.42 0.14 0.16
CA VAL A 47 -10.25 0.95 -0.73
C VAL A 47 -11.18 0.06 -1.55
N ALA A 48 -12.43 0.48 -1.70
CA ALA A 48 -13.35 -0.19 -2.61
C ALA A 48 -13.07 0.21 -4.05
N THR A 49 -13.23 -0.72 -5.00
CA THR A 49 -13.21 -0.34 -6.42
C THR A 49 -14.34 0.64 -6.72
N PRO A 50 -14.18 1.56 -7.70
CA PRO A 50 -15.22 2.53 -8.02
C PRO A 50 -16.58 1.87 -8.31
N GLU A 51 -16.55 0.74 -9.01
CA GLU A 51 -17.74 -0.04 -9.33
C GLU A 51 -18.36 -0.71 -8.09
N ALA A 52 -17.54 -1.23 -7.18
CA ALA A 52 -18.04 -1.83 -5.94
C ALA A 52 -18.66 -0.79 -5.00
N LEU A 53 -18.10 0.42 -4.96
CA LEU A 53 -18.67 1.55 -4.23
C LEU A 53 -19.99 2.01 -4.86
N ARG A 54 -20.03 2.16 -6.18
CA ARG A 54 -21.23 2.56 -6.95
C ARG A 54 -22.40 1.60 -6.73
N THR A 55 -22.12 0.31 -6.73
CA THR A 55 -23.13 -0.76 -6.60
C THR A 55 -23.38 -1.19 -5.16
N LYS A 56 -22.62 -0.65 -4.18
CA LYS A 56 -22.62 -1.10 -2.78
C LYS A 56 -22.45 -2.61 -2.65
N SER A 57 -21.61 -3.20 -3.49
CA SER A 57 -21.48 -4.65 -3.58
C SER A 57 -20.46 -5.25 -2.61
N VAL A 58 -19.71 -4.44 -1.86
CA VAL A 58 -18.88 -4.95 -0.76
C VAL A 58 -19.77 -5.64 0.28
N VAL A 59 -19.40 -6.86 0.67
CA VAL A 59 -20.17 -7.65 1.65
C VAL A 59 -19.41 -7.75 2.97
N PRO A 60 -20.11 -7.90 4.11
CA PRO A 60 -19.46 -8.23 5.38
C PRO A 60 -18.66 -9.52 5.29
N GLY A 61 -17.51 -9.55 5.96
CA GLY A 61 -16.63 -10.70 6.02
C GLY A 61 -15.16 -10.31 5.91
N ASP A 62 -14.31 -11.24 6.35
CA ASP A 62 -12.87 -11.05 6.35
C ASP A 62 -12.29 -11.02 4.93
N TYR A 63 -11.13 -10.41 4.80
CA TYR A 63 -10.35 -10.37 3.58
C TYR A 63 -8.86 -10.35 3.92
N GLU A 64 -8.04 -10.88 3.02
CA GLU A 64 -6.60 -10.96 3.19
C GLU A 64 -5.91 -10.53 1.89
N ALA A 65 -4.71 -9.97 2.03
CA ALA A 65 -3.83 -9.61 0.93
C ALA A 65 -2.37 -9.72 1.38
N THR A 66 -1.49 -10.06 0.45
CA THR A 66 -0.05 -10.20 0.71
C THR A 66 0.72 -9.32 -0.27
N ALA A 67 1.75 -8.64 0.22
CA ALA A 67 2.69 -7.88 -0.58
C ALA A 67 4.12 -8.33 -0.25
N THR A 68 4.99 -8.34 -1.26
CA THR A 68 6.42 -8.63 -1.11
C THR A 68 7.19 -7.33 -1.10
N PHE A 69 7.99 -7.10 -0.06
CA PHE A 69 8.99 -6.04 -0.06
C PHE A 69 10.30 -6.59 -0.65
N GLU A 70 10.79 -5.96 -1.72
CA GLU A 70 11.96 -6.42 -2.46
C GLU A 70 13.12 -5.43 -2.32
N LEU A 71 14.32 -5.97 -2.07
CA LEU A 71 15.58 -5.23 -2.05
C LEU A 71 16.43 -5.63 -3.25
N THR A 72 16.66 -4.69 -4.15
CA THR A 72 17.48 -4.89 -5.35
C THR A 72 18.76 -4.06 -5.25
N TYR A 73 19.89 -4.75 -5.09
CA TYR A 73 21.22 -4.13 -5.03
C TYR A 73 21.75 -3.79 -6.43
N ARG A 74 22.66 -2.82 -6.49
CA ARG A 74 23.40 -2.46 -7.71
C ARG A 74 24.74 -3.15 -7.78
#